data_AF-A0A223RXU8-F1
#
_entry.id   AF-A0A223RXU8-F1
#
_cell.length_a   1.000
_cell.length_b   1.000
_cell.length_c   1.000
_cell.angle_alpha   90.00
_cell.angle_beta   90.00
_cell.angle_gamma   90.00
#
_symmetry.space_group_name_H-M   'P 1'
#
loop_
_entity.id
_entity.type
_entity.pdbx_description
1 polymer ?
#
loop_
_entity_poly.entity_id
_entity_poly.type
_entity_poly.pdbx_seq_one_letter_code
_entity_poly.pdbx_strand_id
1 'polypeptide(L)'
;MPDSVEELAAISVGELDWAGSVLPPVRLLGRRVVPVAELVPDAHAERVCVGSGPVLDRTEIATWVWPEMSDRVPPAAARVSGVLAPARHWRTALTAAVPFARFTSAAIVVPRGVSDRDDFVSSCLIRARQFGVAVLSADEHSVRVELEGRSFADTAPAEQTAVSRWVNEVVYDQLLASETPAPSRN
;
A
#
# COMPACT_ATOMS: atom_id res chain seq x y z
N MET A 1 -3.17 -15.80 16.99
CA MET A 1 -3.01 -14.88 15.84
C MET A 1 -2.44 -15.72 14.71
N PRO A 2 -2.78 -15.49 13.43
CA PRO A 2 -2.15 -16.21 12.33
C PRO A 2 -0.62 -16.14 12.42
N ASP A 3 0.06 -17.17 11.91
CA ASP A 3 1.47 -17.45 12.18
C ASP A 3 2.42 -16.38 11.59
N SER A 4 1.95 -15.52 10.67
CA SER A 4 2.64 -14.27 10.33
C SER A 4 1.69 -13.15 9.84
N VAL A 5 2.12 -11.89 9.97
CA VAL A 5 1.40 -10.72 9.43
C VAL A 5 1.28 -10.79 7.89
N GLU A 6 2.18 -11.52 7.24
CA GLU A 6 2.24 -11.68 5.79
C GLU A 6 1.11 -12.56 5.27
N GLU A 7 0.82 -13.67 5.96
CA GLU A 7 -0.29 -14.57 5.59
C GLU A 7 -1.65 -13.87 5.71
N LEU A 8 -1.88 -13.17 6.82
CA LEU A 8 -3.10 -12.39 7.01
C LEU A 8 -3.22 -11.25 6.00
N ALA A 9 -2.10 -10.63 5.61
CA ALA A 9 -2.11 -9.63 4.54
C ALA A 9 -2.48 -10.25 3.19
N ALA A 10 -1.93 -11.41 2.84
CA ALA A 10 -2.25 -12.12 1.59
C ALA A 10 -3.74 -12.48 1.51
N ILE A 11 -4.32 -13.04 2.58
CA ILE A 11 -5.76 -13.35 2.64
C ILE A 11 -6.59 -12.06 2.51
N SER A 12 -6.20 -10.99 3.22
CA SER A 12 -6.90 -9.70 3.16
C SER A 12 -6.90 -9.09 1.76
N VAL A 13 -5.78 -9.22 1.03
CA VAL A 13 -5.67 -8.76 -0.37
C VAL A 13 -6.58 -9.54 -1.29
N GLY A 14 -6.64 -10.88 -1.11
CA GLY A 14 -7.55 -11.73 -1.87
C GLY A 14 -9.02 -11.37 -1.66
N GLU A 15 -9.44 -11.10 -0.42
CA GLU A 15 -10.81 -10.69 -0.10
C GLU A 15 -11.17 -9.31 -0.68
N LEU A 16 -10.19 -8.43 -0.87
CA LEU A 16 -10.40 -7.07 -1.42
C LEU A 16 -10.24 -6.99 -2.94
N ASP A 17 -9.88 -8.10 -3.59
CA ASP A 17 -9.59 -8.16 -5.03
C ASP A 17 -8.56 -7.10 -5.49
N TRP A 18 -7.52 -6.88 -4.68
CA TRP A 18 -6.45 -5.95 -5.03
C TRP A 18 -5.38 -6.64 -5.87
N ALA A 19 -5.02 -6.02 -7.00
CA ALA A 19 -3.98 -6.52 -7.88
C ALA A 19 -2.57 -6.30 -7.31
N GLY A 20 -1.70 -7.29 -7.49
CA GLY A 20 -0.27 -7.21 -7.20
C GLY A 20 0.22 -8.03 -6.03
N SER A 21 1.49 -7.80 -5.69
CA SER A 21 2.21 -8.55 -4.67
C SER A 21 2.10 -7.85 -3.32
N VAL A 22 1.83 -8.64 -2.27
CA VAL A 22 1.95 -8.18 -0.89
C VAL A 22 3.43 -8.01 -0.55
N LEU A 23 3.81 -6.81 -0.15
CA LEU A 23 5.19 -6.49 0.20
C LEU A 23 5.42 -6.56 1.71
N PRO A 24 6.68 -6.75 2.17
CA PRO A 24 7.00 -6.72 3.59
C PRO A 24 6.59 -5.40 4.27
N PRO A 25 6.18 -5.43 5.56
CA PRO A 25 5.77 -4.22 6.27
C PRO A 25 6.84 -3.13 6.26
N VAL A 26 6.45 -1.90 5.92
CA VAL A 26 7.38 -0.76 5.76
C VAL A 26 6.81 0.51 6.40
N ARG A 27 7.70 1.48 6.69
CA ARG A 27 7.32 2.79 7.19
C ARG A 27 7.16 3.78 6.04
N LEU A 28 5.91 4.04 5.64
CA LEU A 28 5.55 5.08 4.68
C LEU A 28 4.83 6.22 5.41
N LEU A 29 5.22 7.47 5.13
CA LEU A 29 4.60 8.65 5.75
C LEU A 29 4.57 8.61 7.29
N GLY A 30 5.57 7.98 7.90
CA GLY A 30 5.66 7.79 9.36
C GLY A 30 4.72 6.71 9.92
N ARG A 31 4.06 5.93 9.06
CA ARG A 31 3.10 4.88 9.43
C ARG A 31 3.63 3.52 9.00
N ARG A 32 3.51 2.51 9.87
CA ARG A 32 3.81 1.12 9.51
C ARG A 32 2.61 0.54 8.78
N VAL A 33 2.81 0.15 7.53
CA VAL A 33 1.78 -0.39 6.64
C VAL A 33 2.34 -1.58 5.87
N VAL A 34 1.45 -2.35 5.24
CA VAL A 34 1.77 -3.44 4.32
C VAL A 34 1.28 -3.00 2.94
N PRO A 35 2.18 -2.59 2.03
CA PRO A 35 1.81 -2.18 0.70
C PRO A 35 1.49 -3.38 -0.20
N VAL A 36 0.64 -3.14 -1.18
CA VAL A 36 0.34 -4.05 -2.29
C VAL A 36 0.69 -3.30 -3.56
N ALA A 37 1.58 -3.86 -4.35
CA ALA A 37 2.13 -3.15 -5.50
C ALA A 37 2.44 -4.09 -6.66
N GLU A 38 2.51 -3.48 -7.84
CA GLU A 38 2.84 -4.14 -9.10
C GLU A 38 3.99 -3.40 -9.77
N LEU A 39 4.87 -4.14 -10.43
CA LEU A 39 5.76 -3.54 -11.41
C LEU A 39 4.94 -3.07 -12.61
N VAL A 40 5.36 -1.94 -13.18
CA VAL A 40 4.87 -1.44 -14.47
C VAL A 40 5.89 -1.88 -15.52
N PRO A 41 5.63 -2.96 -16.30
CA PRO A 41 6.69 -3.64 -17.06
C PRO A 41 7.42 -2.74 -18.05
N ASP A 42 6.69 -1.90 -18.79
CA ASP A 42 7.29 -1.00 -19.78
C ASP A 42 8.19 0.05 -19.13
N ALA A 43 7.73 0.66 -18.02
CA ALA A 43 8.50 1.63 -17.26
C ALA A 43 9.71 1.01 -16.55
N HIS A 44 9.56 -0.22 -16.05
CA HIS A 44 10.68 -0.99 -15.49
C HIS A 44 11.73 -1.31 -16.55
N ALA A 45 11.31 -1.79 -17.73
CA ALA A 45 12.21 -2.09 -18.84
C ALA A 45 12.97 -0.85 -19.32
N GLU A 46 12.28 0.30 -19.46
CA GLU A 46 12.93 1.57 -19.80
C GLU A 46 14.03 1.92 -18.80
N ARG A 47 13.71 1.85 -17.50
CA ARG A 47 14.66 2.12 -16.43
C ARG A 47 15.86 1.17 -16.44
N VAL A 48 15.65 -0.12 -16.67
CA VAL A 48 16.74 -1.10 -16.79
C VAL A 48 17.65 -0.75 -17.97
N CYS A 49 17.08 -0.43 -19.13
CA CYS A 49 17.84 -0.05 -20.33
C CYS A 49 18.76 1.16 -20.11
N VAL A 50 18.33 2.14 -19.31
CA VAL A 50 19.12 3.36 -19.02
C VAL A 50 19.88 3.31 -17.68
N GLY A 51 19.84 2.18 -16.97
CA GLY A 51 20.52 2.01 -15.68
C GLY A 51 19.93 2.86 -14.54
N SER A 52 18.64 3.17 -14.58
CA SER A 52 17.95 3.99 -13.57
C SER A 52 17.29 3.10 -12.51
N GLY A 53 17.88 3.04 -11.32
CA GLY A 53 17.32 2.33 -10.17
C GLY A 53 16.18 3.07 -9.46
N PRO A 54 15.66 2.51 -8.35
CA PRO A 54 14.81 3.23 -7.42
C PRO A 54 15.53 4.45 -6.81
N VAL A 55 14.81 5.55 -6.63
CA VAL A 55 15.32 6.76 -5.96
C VAL A 55 14.57 6.95 -4.64
N LEU A 56 15.26 6.90 -3.50
CA LEU A 56 14.61 6.96 -2.18
C LEU A 56 14.70 8.34 -1.50
N ASP A 57 15.51 9.26 -2.03
CA ASP A 57 15.62 10.63 -1.51
C ASP A 57 14.35 11.42 -1.85
N ARG A 58 13.63 11.81 -0.80
CA ARG A 58 12.42 12.63 -0.91
C ARG A 58 12.68 14.01 -1.50
N THR A 59 13.85 14.57 -1.24
CA THR A 59 14.22 15.92 -1.72
C THR A 59 14.42 15.89 -3.23
N GLU A 60 15.09 14.85 -3.73
CA GLU A 60 15.27 14.64 -5.17
C GLU A 60 13.92 14.46 -5.86
N ILE A 61 13.06 13.57 -5.35
CA ILE A 61 11.73 13.32 -5.94
C ILE A 61 10.83 14.57 -5.87
N ALA A 62 10.98 15.40 -4.85
CA ALA A 62 10.23 16.65 -4.76
C ALA A 62 10.53 17.61 -5.92
N THR A 63 11.69 17.48 -6.58
CA THR A 63 12.00 18.25 -7.80
C THR A 63 11.34 17.67 -9.05
N TRP A 64 10.98 16.38 -9.05
CA TRP A 64 10.44 15.70 -10.23
C TRP A 64 9.03 16.15 -10.63
N VAL A 65 8.29 16.72 -9.68
CA VAL A 65 6.96 17.28 -9.94
C VAL A 65 7.00 18.72 -10.46
N TRP A 66 8.18 19.29 -10.65
CA TRP A 66 8.32 20.61 -11.25
C TRP A 66 8.04 20.52 -12.76
N PRO A 67 7.33 21.49 -13.35
CA PRO A 67 7.03 21.49 -14.79
C PRO A 67 8.28 21.34 -15.67
N GLU A 68 9.41 21.91 -15.25
CA GLU A 68 10.71 21.86 -15.94
C GLU A 68 11.30 20.45 -16.01
N MET A 69 10.86 19.57 -15.12
CA MET A 69 11.26 18.16 -15.04
C MET A 69 10.30 17.23 -15.78
N SER A 70 9.23 17.76 -16.39
CA SER A 70 8.35 16.99 -17.27
C SER A 70 9.19 16.29 -18.35
N ASP A 71 8.94 15.00 -18.55
CA ASP A 71 9.62 14.16 -19.54
C ASP A 71 11.14 13.99 -19.35
N ARG A 72 11.69 14.45 -18.22
CA ARG A 72 13.12 14.33 -17.86
C ARG A 72 13.38 13.42 -16.68
N VAL A 73 12.31 12.92 -16.05
CA VAL A 73 12.38 12.06 -14.88
C VAL A 73 12.08 10.62 -15.30
N PRO A 74 12.67 9.63 -14.61
CA PRO A 74 12.36 8.24 -14.91
C PRO A 74 10.84 7.98 -14.82
N PRO A 75 10.26 7.10 -15.66
CA PRO A 75 8.85 6.72 -15.54
C PRO A 75 8.62 5.96 -14.23
N ALA A 76 7.42 6.00 -13.65
CA ALA A 76 7.13 5.25 -12.43
C ALA A 76 7.10 3.74 -12.72
N ALA A 77 8.12 3.00 -12.27
CA ALA A 77 8.28 1.58 -12.57
C ALA A 77 7.49 0.65 -11.63
N ALA A 78 6.80 1.21 -10.64
CA ALA A 78 5.88 0.49 -9.77
C ALA A 78 4.63 1.33 -9.49
N ARG A 79 3.53 0.62 -9.21
CA ARG A 79 2.24 1.19 -8.83
C ARG A 79 1.77 0.56 -7.53
N VAL A 80 1.36 1.40 -6.57
CA VAL A 80 0.66 0.93 -5.36
C VAL A 80 -0.82 0.74 -5.64
N SER A 81 -1.26 -0.52 -5.63
CA SER A 81 -2.66 -0.92 -5.79
C SER A 81 -3.45 -0.77 -4.50
N GLY A 82 -2.79 -0.93 -3.35
CA GLY A 82 -3.39 -0.59 -2.07
C GLY A 82 -2.43 -0.66 -0.89
N VAL A 83 -2.92 -0.27 0.29
CA VAL A 83 -2.20 -0.40 1.56
C VAL A 83 -3.08 -1.01 2.65
N LEU A 84 -2.53 -1.99 3.36
CA LEU A 84 -3.13 -2.56 4.56
C LEU A 84 -2.47 -1.96 5.80
N ALA A 85 -3.28 -1.57 6.78
CA ALA A 85 -2.84 -1.12 8.10
C ALA A 85 -3.31 -2.09 9.19
N PRO A 86 -2.59 -3.20 9.44
CA PRO A 86 -2.94 -4.12 10.52
C PRO A 86 -2.63 -3.50 11.88
N ALA A 87 -3.60 -3.51 12.80
CA ALA A 87 -3.37 -3.09 14.18
C ALA A 87 -4.33 -3.77 15.18
N ARG A 88 -3.92 -3.85 16.44
CA ARG A 88 -4.76 -4.37 17.53
C ARG A 88 -5.93 -3.46 17.90
N HIS A 89 -5.94 -2.22 17.41
CA HIS A 89 -6.98 -1.24 17.67
C HIS A 89 -7.32 -0.45 16.41
N TRP A 90 -8.61 -0.27 16.14
CA TRP A 90 -9.10 0.34 14.90
C TRP A 90 -8.68 1.81 14.76
N ARG A 91 -8.59 2.58 15.86
CA ARG A 91 -8.17 3.99 15.82
C ARG A 91 -6.73 4.14 15.32
N THR A 92 -5.85 3.24 15.77
CA THR A 92 -4.45 3.20 15.34
C THR A 92 -4.36 2.79 13.87
N ALA A 93 -5.12 1.78 13.47
CA ALA A 93 -5.17 1.33 12.08
C ALA A 93 -5.66 2.43 11.13
N LEU A 94 -6.77 3.12 11.46
CA LEU A 94 -7.28 4.23 10.64
C LEU A 94 -6.27 5.37 10.54
N THR A 95 -5.62 5.73 11.65
CA THR A 95 -4.57 6.78 11.65
C THR A 95 -3.41 6.41 10.72
N ALA A 96 -3.13 5.12 10.54
CA ALA A 96 -2.12 4.63 9.61
C ALA A 96 -2.62 4.57 8.16
N ALA A 97 -3.87 4.17 7.91
CA ALA A 97 -4.41 3.99 6.55
C ALA A 97 -4.84 5.30 5.86
N VAL A 98 -5.46 6.24 6.59
CA VAL A 98 -6.07 7.46 6.02
C VAL A 98 -5.16 8.30 5.12
N PRO A 99 -3.85 8.50 5.41
CA PRO A 99 -2.96 9.28 4.54
C PRO A 99 -2.83 8.76 3.10
N PHE A 100 -3.13 7.48 2.88
CA PHE A 100 -3.02 6.79 1.59
C PHE A 100 -4.33 6.78 0.80
N ALA A 101 -5.47 6.85 1.49
CA ALA A 101 -6.82 6.80 0.91
C ALA A 101 -7.11 7.92 -0.11
N ARG A 102 -6.21 8.91 -0.24
CA ARG A 102 -6.28 9.99 -1.22
C ARG A 102 -5.72 9.62 -2.60
N PHE A 103 -4.85 8.60 -2.70
CA PHE A 103 -4.16 8.25 -3.95
C PHE A 103 -4.07 6.75 -4.24
N THR A 104 -4.54 5.89 -3.34
CA THR A 104 -4.62 4.44 -3.55
C THR A 104 -5.70 3.84 -2.63
N SER A 105 -6.10 2.59 -2.89
CA SER A 105 -7.00 1.87 -2.00
C SER A 105 -6.33 1.65 -0.64
N ALA A 106 -7.10 1.78 0.43
CA ALA A 106 -6.58 1.67 1.78
C ALA A 106 -7.53 0.85 2.64
N ALA A 107 -6.98 -0.01 3.49
CA ALA A 107 -7.74 -0.84 4.38
C ALA A 107 -7.10 -0.93 5.76
N ILE A 108 -7.92 -1.16 6.77
CA ILE A 108 -7.48 -1.56 8.09
C ILE A 108 -7.78 -3.03 8.32
N VAL A 109 -6.91 -3.73 9.03
CA VAL A 109 -7.16 -5.09 9.49
C VAL A 109 -7.07 -5.13 11.00
N VAL A 110 -8.16 -5.54 11.66
CA VAL A 110 -8.26 -5.59 13.12
C VAL A 110 -8.66 -6.99 13.61
N PRO A 111 -8.33 -7.39 14.85
CA PRO A 111 -8.83 -8.65 15.39
C PRO A 111 -10.35 -8.71 15.44
N ARG A 112 -10.95 -9.90 15.24
CA ARG A 112 -12.41 -10.14 15.34
C ARG A 112 -13.02 -9.62 16.66
N GLY A 113 -12.33 -9.80 17.77
CA GLY A 113 -12.77 -9.26 19.07
C GLY A 113 -12.82 -7.73 19.17
N VAL A 114 -12.34 -7.00 18.15
CA VAL A 114 -12.55 -5.56 17.98
C VAL A 114 -13.83 -5.28 17.19
N SER A 115 -14.16 -6.09 16.16
CA SER A 115 -15.39 -5.92 15.38
C SER A 115 -16.66 -6.27 16.15
N ASP A 116 -16.55 -7.19 17.11
CA ASP A 116 -17.69 -7.66 17.91
C ASP A 116 -18.11 -6.70 19.02
N ARG A 117 -17.41 -5.55 19.17
CA ARG A 117 -17.71 -4.55 20.21
C ARG A 117 -18.82 -3.60 19.77
N ASP A 118 -19.67 -3.21 20.72
CA ASP A 118 -20.82 -2.33 20.47
C ASP A 118 -20.45 -0.99 19.80
N ASP A 119 -19.25 -0.45 20.07
CA ASP A 119 -18.78 0.82 19.49
C ASP A 119 -18.22 0.69 18.07
N PHE A 120 -18.04 -0.53 17.55
CA PHE A 120 -17.37 -0.76 16.28
C PHE A 120 -18.15 -0.17 15.10
N VAL A 121 -19.45 -0.49 14.99
CA VAL A 121 -20.30 0.04 13.90
C VAL A 121 -20.47 1.55 14.04
N SER A 122 -20.81 2.01 15.23
CA SER A 122 -21.15 3.43 15.50
C SER A 122 -19.93 4.37 15.49
N SER A 123 -18.71 3.84 15.66
CA SER A 123 -17.49 4.66 15.64
C SER A 123 -16.54 4.32 14.51
N CYS A 124 -16.14 3.04 14.36
CA CYS A 124 -15.14 2.65 13.38
C CYS A 124 -15.68 2.74 11.96
N LEU A 125 -16.80 2.06 11.66
CA LEU A 125 -17.29 1.94 10.29
C LEU A 125 -17.73 3.29 9.71
N ILE A 126 -18.35 4.15 10.54
CA ILE A 126 -18.73 5.52 10.14
C ILE A 126 -17.49 6.33 9.73
N ARG A 127 -16.43 6.33 10.56
CA ARG A 127 -15.19 7.06 10.26
C ARG A 127 -14.46 6.47 9.06
N ALA A 128 -14.37 5.14 8.96
CA ALA A 128 -13.75 4.46 7.84
C ALA A 128 -14.44 4.82 6.51
N ARG A 129 -15.78 4.79 6.50
CA ARG A 129 -16.59 5.21 5.34
C ARG A 129 -16.33 6.67 4.95
N GLN A 130 -16.23 7.58 5.92
CA GLN A 130 -15.91 8.99 5.65
C GLN A 130 -14.59 9.16 4.88
N PHE A 131 -13.60 8.32 5.15
CA PHE A 131 -12.31 8.36 4.48
C PHE A 131 -12.20 7.40 3.29
N GLY A 132 -13.23 6.61 2.98
CA GLY A 132 -13.19 5.58 1.93
C GLY A 132 -12.22 4.43 2.23
N VAL A 133 -11.97 4.14 3.51
CA VAL A 133 -11.06 3.08 3.96
C VAL A 133 -11.85 1.79 4.19
N ALA A 134 -11.41 0.69 3.60
CA ALA A 134 -11.99 -0.63 3.85
C ALA A 134 -11.68 -1.10 5.28
N VAL A 135 -12.59 -1.88 5.86
CA VAL A 135 -12.42 -2.45 7.20
C VAL A 135 -12.54 -3.95 7.11
N LEU A 136 -11.48 -4.64 7.54
CA LEU A 136 -11.47 -6.08 7.65
C LEU A 136 -11.28 -6.47 9.11
N SER A 137 -12.00 -7.50 9.52
CA SER A 137 -11.78 -8.16 10.79
C SER A 137 -11.23 -9.55 10.55
N ALA A 138 -10.26 -9.95 11.36
CA ALA A 138 -9.50 -11.18 11.18
C ALA A 138 -9.42 -11.98 12.49
N ASP A 139 -9.48 -13.30 12.35
CA ASP A 139 -9.11 -14.26 13.38
C ASP A 139 -7.91 -15.09 12.90
N GLU A 140 -7.67 -16.26 13.50
CA GLU A 140 -6.49 -17.07 13.20
C GLU A 140 -6.50 -17.68 11.80
N HIS A 141 -7.68 -17.86 11.19
CA HIS A 141 -7.81 -18.62 9.95
C HIS A 141 -8.64 -17.91 8.90
N SER A 142 -9.26 -16.77 9.21
CA SER A 142 -10.16 -16.10 8.29
C SER A 142 -10.11 -14.58 8.42
N VAL A 143 -10.41 -13.94 7.30
CA VAL A 143 -10.64 -12.51 7.19
C VAL A 143 -12.09 -12.31 6.73
N ARG A 144 -12.75 -11.28 7.23
CA ARG A 144 -14.08 -10.84 6.76
C ARG A 144 -14.00 -9.37 6.42
N VAL A 145 -14.60 -8.99 5.31
CA VAL A 145 -14.84 -7.59 4.98
C VAL A 145 -16.04 -7.09 5.78
N GLU A 146 -15.81 -6.16 6.71
CA GLU A 146 -16.84 -5.49 7.49
C GLU A 146 -17.37 -4.23 6.79
N LEU A 147 -16.51 -3.63 5.96
CA LEU A 147 -16.85 -2.46 5.15
C LEU A 147 -15.96 -2.41 3.91
N GLU A 148 -16.59 -2.31 2.74
CA GLU A 148 -15.91 -2.03 1.49
C GLU A 148 -15.31 -0.62 1.47
N GLY A 149 -14.07 -0.53 0.96
CA GLY A 149 -13.37 0.73 0.77
C GLY A 149 -13.65 1.35 -0.59
N ARG A 150 -13.00 2.49 -0.87
CA ARG A 150 -12.96 3.03 -2.23
C ARG A 150 -12.01 2.19 -3.09
N SER A 151 -12.50 1.71 -4.23
CA SER A 151 -11.65 1.13 -5.27
C SER A 151 -11.06 2.23 -6.15
N PHE A 152 -9.78 2.09 -6.47
CA PHE A 152 -9.06 2.94 -7.43
C PHE A 152 -8.76 2.21 -8.75
N ALA A 153 -9.24 0.96 -8.92
CA ALA A 153 -8.93 0.12 -10.09
C ALA A 153 -9.31 0.80 -11.42
N ASP A 154 -10.49 1.44 -11.46
CA ASP A 154 -11.02 2.10 -12.66
C ASP A 154 -10.84 3.63 -12.66
N THR A 155 -10.11 4.17 -11.69
CA THR A 155 -9.92 5.62 -11.58
C THR A 155 -8.77 6.05 -12.49
N ALA A 156 -8.94 7.16 -13.21
CA ALA A 156 -7.84 7.78 -13.93
C ALA A 156 -6.64 7.98 -12.97
N PRO A 157 -5.40 7.78 -13.43
CA PRO A 157 -4.23 7.95 -12.58
C PRO A 157 -4.30 9.32 -11.88
N ALA A 158 -4.29 9.31 -10.55
CA ALA A 158 -4.27 10.55 -9.78
C ALA A 158 -3.03 11.37 -10.20
N GLU A 159 -3.17 12.69 -10.20
CA GLU A 159 -2.04 13.60 -10.47
C GLU A 159 -0.87 13.20 -9.56
N GLN A 160 0.30 12.95 -10.18
CA GLN A 160 1.47 12.50 -9.46
C GLN A 160 1.99 13.62 -8.56
N THR A 161 1.73 13.50 -7.26
CA THR A 161 2.37 14.33 -6.25
C THR A 161 3.76 13.81 -5.92
N ALA A 162 4.63 14.65 -5.37
CA ALA A 162 5.94 14.23 -4.88
C ALA A 162 5.83 13.07 -3.86
N VAL A 163 4.76 13.07 -3.06
CA VAL A 163 4.51 12.04 -2.05
C VAL A 163 4.12 10.70 -2.68
N SER A 164 3.14 10.69 -3.57
CA SER A 164 2.73 9.45 -4.27
C SER A 164 3.87 8.92 -5.12
N ARG A 165 4.67 9.82 -5.72
CA ARG A 165 5.87 9.42 -6.46
C ARG A 165 6.92 8.77 -5.57
N TRP A 166 7.23 9.36 -4.42
CA TRP A 166 8.15 8.77 -3.45
C TRP A 166 7.67 7.41 -2.94
N VAL A 167 6.37 7.27 -2.67
CA VAL A 167 5.79 5.98 -2.28
C VAL A 167 6.02 4.93 -3.37
N ASN A 168 5.82 5.27 -4.65
CA ASN A 168 6.07 4.36 -5.78
C ASN A 168 7.54 3.94 -5.87
N GLU A 169 8.50 4.84 -5.63
CA GLU A 169 9.93 4.46 -5.60
C GLU A 169 10.27 3.50 -4.45
N VAL A 170 9.70 3.71 -3.26
CA VAL A 170 9.93 2.82 -2.12
C VAL A 170 9.38 1.42 -2.39
N VAL A 171 8.20 1.29 -2.97
CA VAL A 171 7.66 -0.04 -3.31
C VAL A 171 8.37 -0.66 -4.50
N TYR A 172 8.89 0.16 -5.43
CA TYR A 172 9.73 -0.34 -6.53
C TYR A 172 11.00 -0.99 -6.01
N ASP A 173 11.69 -0.34 -5.06
CA ASP A 173 12.86 -0.92 -4.37
C ASP A 173 12.53 -2.26 -3.71
N GLN A 174 11.39 -2.36 -3.01
CA GLN A 174 10.95 -3.62 -2.38
C GLN A 174 10.59 -4.71 -3.39
N LEU A 175 9.96 -4.37 -4.51
CA LEU A 175 9.63 -5.31 -5.58
C LEU A 175 10.91 -5.92 -6.15
N LEU A 176 11.91 -5.07 -6.48
CA LEU A 176 13.20 -5.55 -7.00
C LEU A 176 13.96 -6.41 -5.99
N ALA A 177 13.91 -6.05 -4.70
CA ALA A 177 14.53 -6.83 -3.64
C ALA A 177 13.86 -8.19 -3.43
N SER A 178 12.56 -8.30 -3.74
CA SER A 178 11.80 -9.55 -3.63
C SER A 178 12.01 -10.48 -4.84
N GLU A 179 12.30 -9.91 -6.03
CA GLU A 179 12.62 -10.68 -7.24
C GLU A 179 14.08 -11.16 -7.29
N THR A 180 14.98 -10.50 -6.57
CA THR A 180 16.40 -10.90 -6.52
C THR A 180 16.56 -12.14 -5.62
N PRO A 181 16.95 -13.32 -6.14
CA PRO A 181 17.24 -14.46 -5.28
C PRO A 181 18.39 -14.12 -4.34
N ALA A 182 18.28 -14.54 -3.07
CA ALA A 182 19.32 -14.33 -2.07
C ALA A 182 20.69 -14.77 -2.63
N PRO A 183 21.79 -14.01 -2.41
CA PRO A 183 23.09 -14.40 -2.92
C PRO A 183 23.45 -15.77 -2.35
N SER A 184 23.61 -16.75 -3.23
CA SER A 184 24.13 -18.06 -2.89
C SER A 184 25.52 -17.87 -2.27
N ARG A 185 25.62 -18.10 -0.96
CA ARG A 185 26.92 -18.18 -0.26
C ARG A 185 27.71 -19.34 -0.86
N ASN A 186 28.77 -19.01 -1.60
CA ASN A 186 29.91 -19.91 -1.80
C ASN A 186 30.84 -19.85 -0.59
#